data_AF-A0A9E3BEC8-F1
#
_entry.id   AF-A0A9E3BEC8-F1
#
_cell.length_a   1.000
_cell.length_b   1.000
_cell.length_c   1.000
_cell.angle_alpha   90.00
_cell.angle_beta   90.00
_cell.angle_gamma   90.00
#
_symmetry.space_group_name_H-M   'P 1'
#
loop_
_entity.id
_entity.type
_entity.pdbx_description
1 polymer ?
#
loop_
_entity_poly.entity_id
_entity_poly.type
_entity_poly.pdbx_seq_one_letter_code
_entity_poly.pdbx_strand_id
1 'polypeptide(L)' 'MSPDESRVWNALGSDPVHVDELAHTAGLAPSGALAALLGLELRGAVESLPGKQYRRT' A
#
# COMPACT_ATOMS: atom_id res chain seq x y z
N MET A 1 -4.48 8.96 9.22
CA MET A 1 -3.84 8.45 8.01
C MET A 1 -3.29 9.63 7.25
N SER A 2 -2.07 9.53 6.73
CA SER A 2 -1.46 10.53 5.84
C SER A 2 -2.20 10.59 4.49
N PRO A 3 -2.03 11.68 3.70
CA PRO A 3 -2.56 11.75 2.34
C PRO A 3 -2.08 10.58 1.47
N ASP A 4 -0.81 10.21 1.60
CA ASP A 4 -0.19 9.14 0.83
C ASP A 4 -0.71 7.77 1.26
N GLU A 5 -0.84 7.55 2.57
CA GLU A 5 -1.49 6.36 3.13
C GLU A 5 -2.92 6.21 2.61
N SER A 6 -3.68 7.30 2.52
CA SER A 6 -5.05 7.25 2.03
C SER A 6 -5.11 6.91 0.53
N ARG A 7 -4.16 7.39 -0.27
CA ARG A 7 -4.06 7.06 -1.70
C ARG A 7 -3.70 5.59 -1.91
N VAL A 8 -2.66 5.13 -1.23
CA VAL A 8 -2.24 3.71 -1.26
C VAL A 8 -3.36 2.82 -0.76
N TRP A 9 -3.98 3.18 0.36
CA TRP A 9 -5.12 2.45 0.92
C TRP A 9 -6.23 2.32 -0.09
N ASN A 10 -6.67 3.44 -0.72
CA ASN A 10 -7.72 3.44 -1.73
C ASN A 10 -7.35 2.64 -2.99
N ALA A 11 -6.08 2.66 -3.40
CA ALA A 11 -5.57 1.86 -4.52
C ALA A 11 -5.47 0.36 -4.19
N LEU A 12 -5.26 0.00 -2.92
CA LEU A 12 -5.26 -1.38 -2.46
C LEU A 12 -6.69 -1.89 -2.45
N GLY A 13 -7.03 -2.89 -3.26
CA GLY A 13 -8.38 -3.46 -3.30
C GLY A 13 -8.61 -4.56 -2.26
N SER A 14 -9.58 -5.43 -2.55
CA SER A 14 -9.74 -6.71 -1.85
C SER A 14 -8.69 -7.74 -2.29
N ASP A 15 -8.15 -7.59 -3.50
CA ASP A 15 -7.12 -8.45 -4.04
C ASP A 15 -5.71 -7.96 -3.67
N PRO A 16 -4.75 -8.88 -3.49
CA PRO A 16 -3.35 -8.53 -3.30
C PRO A 16 -2.80 -7.80 -4.54
N VAL A 17 -2.19 -6.64 -4.34
CA VAL A 17 -1.61 -5.85 -5.44
C VAL A 17 -0.11 -5.64 -5.20
N HIS A 18 0.68 -5.64 -6.27
CA HIS A 18 2.12 -5.41 -6.18
C HIS A 18 2.41 -3.94 -5.83
N VAL A 19 3.46 -3.70 -5.03
CA VAL A 19 3.82 -2.34 -4.59
C VAL A 19 4.07 -1.37 -5.76
N ASP A 20 4.64 -1.84 -6.86
CA ASP A 20 4.90 -1.01 -8.04
C ASP A 20 3.60 -0.53 -8.71
N GLU A 21 2.60 -1.41 -8.79
CA GLU A 21 1.28 -1.10 -9.35
C GLU A 21 0.48 -0.19 -8.41
N LEU A 22 0.59 -0.41 -7.10
CA LEU A 22 0.07 0.50 -6.07
C LEU A 22 0.67 1.89 -6.16
N ALA A 23 2.00 1.97 -6.27
CA ALA A 23 2.70 3.24 -6.41
C ALA A 23 2.25 3.97 -7.68
N HIS A 24 2.14 3.26 -8.79
CA HIS A 24 1.65 3.80 -10.06
C HIS A 24 0.21 4.33 -9.93
N THR A 25 -0.70 3.52 -9.38
CA THR A 25 -2.12 3.85 -9.21
C THR A 25 -2.34 4.99 -8.21
N ALA A 26 -1.57 5.01 -7.13
CA ALA A 26 -1.61 6.08 -6.12
C ALA A 26 -0.93 7.37 -6.60
N GLY A 27 -0.23 7.35 -7.74
CA GLY A 27 0.56 8.47 -8.25
C GLY A 27 1.72 8.84 -7.32
N LEU A 28 2.31 7.85 -6.66
CA LEU A 28 3.41 8.00 -5.71
C LEU A 28 4.68 7.35 -6.24
N ALA A 29 5.83 7.84 -5.75
CA ALA A 29 7.07 7.11 -5.95
C ALA A 29 7.03 5.77 -5.18
N PRO A 30 7.70 4.70 -5.66
CA PRO A 30 7.74 3.41 -4.97
C PRO A 30 8.19 3.50 -3.51
N SER A 31 9.14 4.39 -3.22
CA SER A 31 9.60 4.68 -1.85
C SER A 31 8.53 5.31 -0.98
N GLY A 32 7.72 6.22 -1.52
CA GLY A 32 6.59 6.83 -0.82
C GLY A 32 5.46 5.84 -0.57
N ALA A 33 5.16 4.99 -1.56
CA ALA A 33 4.19 3.90 -1.41
C ALA A 33 4.63 2.90 -0.34
N LEU A 34 5.91 2.51 -0.32
CA LEU A 34 6.46 1.63 0.73
C LEU A 34 6.37 2.26 2.12
N ALA A 35 6.68 3.54 2.28
CA ALA A 35 6.55 4.23 3.56
C ALA A 35 5.08 4.29 4.04
N ALA A 36 4.16 4.57 3.12
CA ALA A 36 2.73 4.56 3.40
C ALA A 36 2.20 3.16 3.75
N LEU A 37 2.60 2.13 3.01
CA LEU A 37 2.27 0.73 3.29
C LEU A 37 2.79 0.30 4.66
N LEU A 38 4.02 0.65 5.00
CA LEU A 38 4.60 0.38 6.31
C LEU A 38 3.80 1.04 7.44
N GLY A 39 3.42 2.31 7.26
CA GLY A 39 2.57 3.02 8.23
C GLY A 39 1.21 2.33 8.43
N LEU A 40 0.61 1.82 7.35
CA LEU A 40 -0.64 1.07 7.40
C LEU A 40 -0.47 -0.32 8.03
N GLU A 41 0.65 -0.99 7.77
CA GLU A 41 0.98 -2.32 8.30
C GLU A 41 1.18 -2.27 9.81
N LEU A 42 1.91 -1.26 10.29
CA LEU A 42 2.08 -0.99 11.72
C LEU A 42 0.75 -0.69 12.44
N ARG A 43 -0.25 -0.20 11.71
CA ARG A 43 -1.61 0.04 12.22
C ARG A 43 -2.52 -1.19 12.12
N GLY A 44 -2.05 -2.28 11.52
CA GLY A 44 -2.84 -3.48 11.24
C GLY A 44 -3.91 -3.29 10.16
N ALA A 45 -3.79 -2.25 9.34
CA ALA A 45 -4.75 -1.99 8.26
C ALA A 45 -4.42 -2.80 7.00
N VAL A 46 -3.13 -2.96 6.66
CA VAL A 46 -2.67 -3.78 5.53
C VAL A 46 -1.79 -4.91 6.02
N GLU A 47 -1.66 -5.95 5.20
CA GLU A 47 -0.76 -7.07 5.40
C GLU A 47 0.17 -7.23 4.19
N SER A 48 1.46 -7.38 4.43
CA SER A 48 2.44 -7.71 3.40
C SER A 48 2.45 -9.23 3.13
N LEU A 49 2.45 -9.59 1.86
CA LEU A 49 2.42 -10.97 1.37
C LEU A 49 3.70 -11.31 0.61
N PRO A 50 4.08 -12.59 0.54
CA PRO A 50 5.20 -13.04 -0.27
C PRO A 50 5.08 -12.58 -1.73
N GLY A 51 6.20 -12.13 -2.30
CA GLY A 51 6.21 -11.59 -3.67
C GLY A 51 5.92 -10.09 -3.77
N LYS A 52 6.19 -9.31 -2.71
CA LYS A 52 6.00 -7.84 -2.66
C LYS A 52 4.55 -7.41 -2.94
N GLN A 53 3.61 -8.25 -2.56
CA GLN A 53 2.19 -7.99 -2.66
C GLN A 53 1.66 -7.48 -1.33
N TYR A 54 0.65 -6.64 -1.38
CA TYR A 54 -0.01 -6.09 -0.20
C TYR A 54 -1.51 -6.29 -0.32
N ARG A 55 -2.18 -6.54 0.81
CA ARG A 55 -3.63 -6.75 0.91
C ARG A 55 -4.20 -5.95 2.07
N ARG A 56 -5.48 -5.57 2.00
CA ARG A 56 -6.22 -5.01 3.14
C ARG A 56 -6.61 -6.09 4.14
N THR A 57 -6.39 -5.83 5.42
CA THR A 57 -6.78 -6.69 6.55
C THR A 57 -8.22 -6.43 6.99
#